data_AF-A0A9W4X7M2-F1
#
_entry.id   AF-A0A9W4X7M2-F1
#
_cell.length_a   1.000
_cell.length_b   1.000
_cell.length_c   1.000
_cell.angle_alpha   90.00
_cell.angle_beta   90.00
_cell.angle_gamma   90.00
#
_symmetry.space_group_name_H-M   'P 1'
#
loop_
_entity.id
_entity.type
_entity.pdbx_description
1 polymer ?
#
loop_
_entity_poly.entity_id
_entity_poly.type
_entity_poly.pdbx_seq_one_letter_code
_entity_poly.pdbx_strand_id
1 'polypeptide(L)'
;MEHGGKRERAGRPKGAVSKNKIALDEIKKEIEEGKQLAPVAVMVWIMNKSLEEGKYDITLDAASKAAPYLHAKLVESKAEITQMKRPDQMTDEELHYVAGHSTTSVDTE
;
A
#
# COMPACT_ATOMS: atom_id res chain seq x y z
N MET A 1 18.27 -11.98 3.71
CA MET A 1 17.58 -13.02 2.95
C MET A 1 18.07 -12.95 1.52
N GLU A 2 18.78 -13.96 1.03
CA GLU A 2 19.18 -14.02 -0.39
C GLU A 2 17.94 -14.25 -1.25
N HIS A 3 17.62 -13.29 -2.11
CA HIS A 3 16.51 -13.42 -3.05
C HIS A 3 17.04 -14.05 -4.35
N GLY A 4 16.98 -15.38 -4.43
CA GLY A 4 17.46 -16.16 -5.58
C GLY A 4 17.03 -17.62 -5.50
N GLY A 5 16.99 -18.32 -6.64
CA GLY A 5 16.73 -19.76 -6.67
C GLY A 5 17.94 -20.59 -6.19
N LYS A 6 17.82 -21.91 -6.17
CA LYS A 6 18.86 -22.83 -5.64
C LYS A 6 20.15 -22.92 -6.50
N ARG A 7 20.15 -22.41 -7.73
CA ARG A 7 21.29 -22.53 -8.68
C ARG A 7 22.26 -21.36 -8.51
N GLU A 8 23.55 -21.56 -8.82
CA GLU A 8 24.51 -20.47 -8.90
C GLU A 8 24.02 -19.40 -9.90
N ARG A 9 24.07 -18.12 -9.48
CA ARG A 9 23.50 -16.95 -10.20
C ARG A 9 21.97 -16.97 -10.38
N ALA A 10 21.24 -17.80 -9.63
CA ALA A 10 19.79 -17.72 -9.64
C ALA A 10 19.32 -16.43 -8.94
N GLY A 11 18.36 -15.76 -9.55
CA GLY A 11 17.86 -14.47 -9.09
C GLY A 11 18.09 -13.38 -10.13
N ARG A 12 17.65 -12.18 -9.78
CA ARG A 12 17.74 -11.02 -10.64
C ARG A 12 19.14 -10.42 -10.55
N PRO A 13 19.82 -10.09 -11.66
CA PRO A 13 21.19 -9.57 -11.60
C PRO A 13 21.25 -8.28 -10.77
N LYS A 14 22.34 -8.14 -10.00
CA LYS A 14 22.57 -6.98 -9.15
C LYS A 14 22.58 -5.71 -10.01
N GLY A 15 21.73 -4.74 -9.68
CA GLY A 15 21.57 -3.50 -10.44
C GLY A 15 20.52 -3.55 -11.56
N ALA A 16 19.84 -4.68 -11.78
CA ALA A 16 18.71 -4.68 -12.69
C ALA A 16 17.61 -3.75 -12.16
N VAL A 17 17.23 -2.75 -12.94
CA VAL A 17 16.16 -1.80 -12.61
C VAL A 17 14.88 -2.29 -13.26
N SER A 18 13.78 -2.41 -12.51
CA SER A 18 12.53 -2.89 -13.10
C SER A 18 12.04 -1.85 -14.11
N LYS A 19 11.42 -2.28 -15.22
CA LYS A 19 10.89 -1.35 -16.23
C LYS A 19 9.95 -0.31 -15.59
N ASN A 20 9.15 -0.74 -14.61
CA ASN A 20 8.25 0.14 -13.85
C ASN A 20 8.98 1.20 -13.04
N LYS A 21 10.14 0.87 -12.45
CA LYS A 21 10.93 1.85 -11.71
C LYS A 21 11.55 2.89 -12.66
N ILE A 22 12.04 2.45 -13.82
CA ILE A 22 12.57 3.35 -14.85
C ILE A 22 11.49 4.35 -15.29
N ALA A 23 10.28 3.85 -15.62
CA ALA A 23 9.17 4.70 -16.02
C ALA A 23 8.75 5.71 -14.92
N LEU A 24 8.75 5.29 -13.65
CA LEU A 24 8.46 6.19 -12.53
C LEU A 24 9.52 7.28 -12.36
N ASP A 25 10.80 6.93 -12.53
CA ASP A 25 11.90 7.88 -12.41
C ASP A 25 11.90 8.89 -13.58
N GLU A 26 11.51 8.47 -14.79
CA GLU A 26 11.28 9.36 -15.94
C GLU A 26 10.15 10.35 -15.66
N ILE A 27 8.99 9.88 -15.20
CA ILE A 27 7.84 10.74 -14.87
C ILE A 27 8.21 11.76 -13.79
N LYS A 28 8.93 11.34 -12.74
CA LYS A 28 9.42 12.26 -11.69
C LYS A 28 10.32 13.34 -12.27
N LYS A 29 11.22 12.97 -13.16
CA LYS A 29 12.13 13.91 -13.82
C LYS A 29 11.36 14.92 -14.67
N GLU A 30 10.33 14.49 -15.40
CA GLU A 30 9.48 15.40 -16.18
C GLU A 30 8.69 16.39 -15.31
N ILE A 31 8.27 15.95 -14.11
CA ILE A 31 7.64 16.82 -13.11
C ILE A 31 8.65 17.83 -12.55
N GLU A 32 9.87 17.40 -12.22
CA GLU A 32 10.95 18.29 -11.73
C GLU A 32 11.40 19.31 -12.79
N GLU A 33 11.44 18.90 -14.06
CA GLU A 33 11.71 19.77 -15.21
C GLU A 33 10.54 20.71 -15.54
N GLY A 34 9.40 20.61 -14.83
CA GLY A 34 8.23 21.46 -15.02
C GLY A 34 7.45 21.19 -16.31
N LYS A 35 7.76 20.10 -17.03
CA LYS A 35 7.02 19.68 -18.24
C LYS A 35 5.63 19.15 -17.90
N GLN A 36 5.49 18.58 -16.71
CA GLN A 36 4.24 18.03 -16.20
C GLN A 36 3.96 18.54 -14.78
N LEU A 37 2.68 18.69 -14.47
CA LEU A 37 2.25 18.99 -13.12
C LEU A 37 2.34 17.74 -12.25
N ALA A 38 2.77 17.90 -11.00
CA ALA A 38 2.67 16.85 -10.01
C ALA A 38 1.21 16.39 -9.89
N PRO A 39 0.92 15.08 -9.72
CA PRO A 39 -0.46 14.59 -9.64
C PRO A 39 -1.32 15.30 -8.59
N VAL A 40 -0.73 15.65 -7.44
CA VAL A 40 -1.41 16.43 -6.39
C VAL A 40 -1.77 17.84 -6.89
N ALA A 41 -0.87 18.49 -7.62
CA ALA A 41 -1.15 19.80 -8.21
C ALA A 41 -2.27 19.74 -9.25
N VAL A 42 -2.35 18.67 -10.04
CA VAL A 42 -3.47 18.43 -10.97
C VAL A 42 -4.78 18.28 -10.22
N MET A 43 -4.81 17.50 -9.14
CA MET A 43 -6.02 17.32 -8.32
C MET A 43 -6.51 18.66 -7.75
N VAL A 44 -5.60 19.48 -7.20
CA VAL A 44 -5.94 20.82 -6.66
C VAL A 44 -6.42 21.76 -7.77
N TRP A 45 -5.80 21.71 -8.96
CA TRP A 45 -6.22 22.52 -10.09
C TRP A 45 -7.64 22.17 -10.57
N ILE A 46 -7.95 20.87 -10.69
CA ILE A 46 -9.30 20.39 -11.04
C ILE A 46 -10.32 20.83 -9.98
N MET A 47 -9.97 20.70 -8.69
CA MET A 47 -10.82 21.12 -7.58
C MET A 47 -11.16 22.61 -7.69
N ASN A 48 -10.17 23.48 -7.87
CA ASN A 48 -10.39 24.93 -7.95
C ASN A 48 -11.22 25.31 -9.19
N LYS A 49 -10.87 24.76 -10.36
CA LYS A 49 -11.59 25.05 -11.61
C LYS A 49 -13.05 24.57 -11.57
N SER A 50 -13.29 23.37 -11.03
CA SER A 50 -14.66 22.85 -10.88
C SER A 50 -15.48 23.67 -9.88
N LEU A 51 -14.85 24.21 -8.84
CA LEU A 51 -15.51 25.09 -7.87
C LEU A 51 -15.94 26.41 -8.53
N GLU A 52 -15.08 27.01 -9.35
CA GLU A 52 -15.40 28.21 -10.13
C GLU A 52 -16.55 27.97 -11.12
N GLU A 53 -16.59 26.78 -11.73
CA GLU A 53 -17.65 26.36 -12.66
C GLU A 53 -18.94 25.89 -11.95
N GLY A 54 -18.98 25.89 -10.61
CA GLY A 54 -20.14 25.44 -9.83
C GLY A 54 -20.41 23.93 -9.87
N LYS A 55 -19.43 23.12 -10.27
CA LYS A 55 -19.54 21.65 -10.39
C LYS A 55 -19.14 20.97 -9.08
N TYR A 56 -19.97 21.15 -8.07
CA TYR A 56 -19.65 20.75 -6.69
C TYR A 56 -19.34 19.26 -6.51
N ASP A 57 -19.98 18.36 -7.26
CA ASP A 57 -19.71 16.91 -7.16
C ASP A 57 -18.26 16.57 -7.55
N ILE A 58 -17.77 17.18 -8.63
CA ILE A 58 -16.41 17.00 -9.13
C ILE A 58 -15.41 17.63 -8.15
N THR A 59 -15.76 18.81 -7.62
CA THR A 59 -14.95 19.49 -6.61
C THR A 59 -14.78 18.62 -5.36
N LEU A 60 -15.86 18.03 -4.86
CA LEU A 60 -15.84 17.20 -3.67
C LEU A 60 -15.00 15.93 -3.87
N ASP A 61 -15.16 15.26 -5.01
CA ASP A 61 -14.37 14.06 -5.35
C ASP A 61 -12.87 14.37 -5.46
N ALA A 62 -12.52 15.47 -6.15
CA ALA A 62 -11.12 15.91 -6.26
C ALA A 62 -10.54 16.30 -4.88
N ALA A 63 -11.32 17.00 -4.05
CA ALA A 63 -10.92 17.38 -2.70
C ALA A 63 -10.68 16.15 -1.81
N SER A 64 -11.57 15.16 -1.85
CA SER A 64 -11.44 13.90 -1.12
C SER A 64 -10.15 13.16 -1.48
N LYS A 65 -9.81 13.11 -2.77
CA LYS A 65 -8.59 12.46 -3.27
C LYS A 65 -7.32 13.25 -2.93
N ALA A 66 -7.39 14.58 -2.88
CA ALA A 66 -6.26 15.42 -2.51
C ALA A 66 -5.99 15.45 -0.99
N ALA A 67 -7.04 15.29 -0.16
CA ALA A 67 -6.97 15.46 1.30
C ALA A 67 -5.91 14.61 2.02
N PRO A 68 -5.68 13.31 1.69
CA PRO A 68 -4.65 12.49 2.33
C PRO A 68 -3.23 13.05 2.15
N TYR A 69 -2.97 13.72 1.02
CA TYR A 69 -1.67 14.27 0.69
C TYR A 69 -1.42 15.65 1.33
N LEU A 70 -2.49 16.39 1.64
CA LEU A 70 -2.43 17.71 2.28
C LEU A 70 -2.47 17.62 3.81
N HIS A 71 -3.22 16.65 4.34
CA HIS A 71 -3.41 16.46 5.76
C HIS A 71 -3.08 15.02 6.14
N ALA A 72 -1.84 14.78 6.56
CA ALA A 72 -1.35 13.44 6.91
C ALA A 72 -2.19 12.70 7.97
N LYS A 73 -2.93 13.43 8.83
CA LYS A 73 -3.85 12.85 9.83
C LYS A 73 -5.16 12.30 9.23
N LEU A 74 -5.49 12.63 7.98
CA LEU A 74 -6.66 12.15 7.26
C LEU A 74 -6.40 10.89 6.42
N VAL A 75 -5.17 10.36 6.37
CA VAL A 75 -4.77 9.15 5.62
C VAL A 75 -5.43 7.86 6.14
N GLU A 76 -6.40 8.00 7.05
CA GLU A 76 -7.20 6.92 7.62
C GLU A 76 -6.41 6.03 8.58
N SER A 77 -6.80 6.10 9.84
CA SER A 77 -6.59 5.04 10.82
C SER A 77 -7.22 3.76 10.27
N LYS A 78 -6.42 2.90 9.63
CA LYS A 78 -6.82 1.52 9.38
C LYS A 78 -7.07 0.87 10.74
N ALA A 79 -8.34 0.75 11.11
CA ALA A 79 -8.72 -0.13 12.20
C ALA A 79 -8.49 -1.56 11.70
N GLU A 80 -7.28 -2.07 11.90
CA GLU A 80 -7.03 -3.50 11.88
C GLU A 80 -7.76 -4.07 13.10
N ILE A 81 -9.05 -4.40 12.91
CA ILE A 81 -9.82 -5.16 13.90
C ILE A 81 -9.28 -6.58 13.84
N THR A 82 -8.15 -6.80 14.50
CA THR A 82 -7.66 -8.15 14.80
C THR A 82 -8.62 -8.70 15.84
N GLN A 83 -9.63 -9.47 15.39
CA GLN A 83 -10.49 -10.24 16.29
C GLN A 83 -9.67 -11.38 16.91
N MET A 84 -8.78 -11.04 17.86
CA MET A 84 -8.29 -12.02 18.82
C MET A 84 -9.45 -12.38 19.74
N LYS A 85 -10.26 -13.36 19.31
CA LYS A 85 -11.20 -14.03 20.20
C LYS A 85 -10.38 -14.58 21.37
N ARG A 86 -10.80 -14.30 22.59
CA ARG A 86 -10.20 -14.93 23.76
C ARG A 86 -10.56 -16.43 23.77
N PRO A 87 -9.78 -17.30 24.44
CA PRO A 87 -10.04 -18.74 24.43
C PRO A 87 -11.44 -19.15 24.92
N ASP A 88 -12.04 -18.35 25.79
CA ASP A 88 -13.43 -18.48 26.29
C ASP A 88 -14.51 -18.15 25.25
N GLN A 89 -14.12 -17.58 24.11
CA GLN A 89 -15.00 -17.20 23.01
C GLN A 89 -14.71 -17.99 21.72
N MET A 90 -13.73 -18.89 21.74
CA MET A 90 -13.48 -19.85 20.66
C MET A 90 -14.41 -21.05 20.83
N THR A 91 -14.90 -21.57 19.71
CA THR A 91 -15.59 -22.87 19.70
C THR A 91 -14.57 -23.99 19.96
N ASP A 92 -15.01 -25.12 20.51
CA ASP A 92 -14.13 -26.25 20.83
C ASP A 92 -13.32 -26.75 19.61
N GLU A 93 -13.90 -26.64 18.41
CA GLU A 93 -13.23 -26.97 17.14
C GLU A 93 -12.11 -25.98 16.78
N GLU A 94 -12.35 -24.66 16.95
CA GLU A 94 -11.35 -23.61 16.73
C GLU A 94 -10.19 -23.74 17.74
N LEU A 95 -10.50 -24.12 18.99
CA LEU A 95 -9.52 -24.29 20.06
C LEU A 95 -8.61 -25.51 19.83
N HIS A 96 -9.19 -26.61 19.35
CA HIS A 96 -8.42 -27.80 18.97
C HIS A 96 -7.46 -27.51 17.80
N TYR A 97 -7.87 -26.68 16.84
CA TYR A 97 -7.00 -26.27 15.73
C TYR A 97 -5.80 -25.43 16.21
N VAL A 98 -6.01 -24.52 17.17
CA VAL A 98 -4.93 -23.71 17.77
C VAL A 98 -3.97 -24.56 18.60
N ALA A 99 -4.50 -25.51 19.39
CA ALA A 99 -3.69 -26.42 20.21
C ALA A 99 -2.92 -27.48 19.38
N GLY A 100 -3.50 -27.96 18.28
CA GLY A 100 -2.88 -28.96 17.40
C GLY A 100 -1.68 -28.45 16.60
N HIS A 101 -1.54 -27.13 16.43
CA HIS A 101 -0.39 -26.52 15.73
C HIS A 101 0.84 -26.30 16.64
N SER A 102 0.73 -26.50 17.96
CA SER A 102 1.85 -26.27 18.90
C SER A 102 2.67 -27.52 19.25
N THR A 103 2.39 -28.69 18.67
CA THR A 103 3.05 -29.96 19.05
C THR A 103 3.83 -30.65 17.92
N THR A 104 4.42 -29.90 16.99
CA THR A 104 5.43 -30.44 16.06
C THR A 104 6.83 -30.01 16.45
N SER A 105 7.28 -30.50 17.61
CA SER A 105 8.70 -30.71 17.92
C SER A 105 8.75 -31.97 18.79
N VAL A 106 8.70 -33.13 18.13
CA VAL A 106 9.02 -34.40 18.77
C VAL A 106 10.41 -34.77 18.28
N ASP A 107 11.35 -34.71 19.21
CA ASP A 107 12.72 -35.12 19.09
C ASP A 107 12.81 -36.58 18.61
N THR A 108 13.60 -36.80 17.56
CA THR A 108 14.05 -38.14 17.15
C THR A 108 15.28 -38.51 17.97
N GLU A 109 15.14 -39.51 18.85
CA GLU A 109 16.23 -40.38 19.31
C GLU A 109 16.37 -41.60 18.40
#